data_AF-A0A7S9PTP5-F1
#
_entry.id   AF-A0A7S9PTP5-F1
#
_cell.length_a   1.000
_cell.length_b   1.000
_cell.length_c   1.000
_cell.angle_alpha   90.00
_cell.angle_beta   90.00
_cell.angle_gamma   90.00
#
_symmetry.space_group_name_H-M   'P 1'
#
loop_
_entity.id
_entity.type
_entity.pdbx_description
1 polymer ?
#
loop_
_entity_poly.entity_id
_entity_poly.type
_entity_poly.pdbx_seq_one_letter_code
_entity_poly.pdbx_strand_id
1 'polypeptide(L)'
;MYPLCLSRALIFATFVTLSLTAPTRSSPNSRSITTGCREQDKRSDCLSNLQTANSLTPARNDRSEDPAEDSDVESLDDLVFNWADIEPSHDVVYHDCLKEFKCARLLVPLDWRNKSDARTTAIAIMTLPAKVPANDTRFAGSVLVNPGGPGESGVEFARDDAKSFQKMIDVPGHRHYEIVGFDPRGTGFTTPASNCFPDSRQRNMWTVELRGAGGYSGIGHGFPSEGPMAYALAMNKALISNASQTRSNLVG
;
A
#
# COMPACT_ATOMS: atom_id res chain seq x y z
N MET A 1 13.09 -28.87 -10.00
CA MET A 1 13.47 -27.47 -10.25
C MET A 1 12.87 -26.47 -9.23
N TYR A 2 12.53 -26.92 -8.02
CA TYR A 2 11.96 -26.09 -6.93
C TYR A 2 12.83 -25.86 -5.66
N PRO A 3 13.98 -26.53 -5.41
CA PRO A 3 14.54 -26.50 -4.06
C PRO A 3 15.37 -25.25 -3.73
N LEU A 4 15.71 -24.40 -4.71
CA LEU A 4 16.65 -23.29 -4.49
C LEU A 4 16.01 -22.06 -3.83
N CYS A 5 14.68 -21.93 -3.81
CA CYS A 5 14.02 -20.73 -3.28
C CYS A 5 13.62 -20.84 -1.80
N LEU A 6 13.46 -22.05 -1.25
CA LEU A 6 12.96 -22.25 0.13
C LEU A 6 14.07 -22.31 1.21
N SER A 7 15.34 -22.50 0.83
CA SER A 7 16.35 -23.05 1.77
C SER A 7 17.09 -22.04 2.66
N ARG A 8 16.74 -20.75 2.71
CA ARG A 8 17.50 -19.75 3.50
C ARG A 8 16.67 -18.75 4.34
N ALA A 9 15.39 -19.00 4.56
CA ALA A 9 14.52 -18.09 5.32
C ALA A 9 14.46 -18.36 6.84
N LEU A 10 15.25 -19.29 7.39
CA LEU A 10 15.01 -19.88 8.72
C LEU A 10 16.00 -19.50 9.83
N ILE A 11 16.84 -18.48 9.67
CA ILE A 11 17.79 -18.08 10.73
C ILE A 11 17.67 -16.58 10.97
N PHE A 12 17.48 -16.22 12.25
CA PHE A 12 17.27 -14.88 12.83
C PHE A 12 15.82 -14.42 13.01
N ALA A 13 15.12 -15.08 13.94
CA ALA A 13 14.00 -14.47 14.67
C ALA A 13 14.21 -14.69 16.18
N THR A 14 15.12 -13.93 16.79
CA THR A 14 15.13 -13.75 18.25
C THR A 14 14.30 -12.52 18.58
N PHE A 15 13.07 -12.75 19.02
CA PHE A 15 12.15 -11.74 19.52
C PHE A 15 12.68 -11.16 20.84
N VAL A 16 12.86 -9.84 20.88
CA VAL A 16 12.95 -9.08 22.15
C VAL A 16 11.52 -8.62 22.47
N THR A 17 10.89 -9.25 23.45
CA THR A 17 9.57 -8.83 23.96
C THR A 17 9.77 -7.72 25.00
N LEU A 18 9.38 -6.49 24.66
CA LEU A 18 9.25 -5.38 25.61
C LEU A 18 7.77 -5.27 26.02
N SER A 19 7.44 -5.70 27.24
CA SER A 19 6.11 -5.49 27.82
C SER A 19 5.96 -4.03 28.27
N LEU A 20 5.07 -3.28 27.61
CA LEU A 20 4.53 -2.03 28.15
C LEU A 20 3.12 -2.29 28.69
N THR A 21 2.97 -2.22 30.02
CA THR A 21 1.69 -2.13 30.70
C THR A 21 1.17 -0.68 30.62
N ALA A 22 0.03 -0.48 29.97
CA ALA A 22 -0.66 0.81 29.94
C ALA A 22 -1.64 0.93 31.14
N PRO A 23 -1.70 2.10 31.83
CA PRO A 23 -2.66 2.35 32.89
C PRO A 23 -4.03 2.75 32.34
N THR A 24 -5.09 2.21 32.94
CA THR A 24 -6.49 2.57 32.67
C THR A 24 -6.85 3.86 33.39
N ARG A 25 -7.34 4.87 32.67
CA ARG A 25 -8.02 6.03 33.27
C ARG A 25 -9.34 6.29 32.55
N SER A 26 -10.42 6.17 33.31
CA SER A 26 -11.78 6.50 32.94
C SER A 26 -12.00 8.01 32.89
N SER A 27 -12.79 8.48 31.92
CA SER A 27 -13.49 9.77 32.00
C SER A 27 -14.81 9.69 31.22
N PRO A 28 -15.93 10.24 31.75
CA PRO A 28 -17.27 10.07 31.19
C PRO A 28 -17.71 11.24 30.28
N ASN A 29 -18.76 10.96 29.49
CA ASN A 29 -19.66 11.82 28.70
C ASN A 29 -19.27 12.19 27.26
N SER A 30 -19.98 11.61 26.27
CA SER A 30 -21.12 12.29 25.60
C SER A 30 -21.64 11.51 24.36
N ARG A 31 -22.89 11.01 24.51
CA ARG A 31 -24.01 10.86 23.54
C ARG A 31 -23.80 10.09 22.22
N SER A 32 -24.36 8.88 22.21
CA SER A 32 -24.70 8.06 21.04
C SER A 32 -26.11 8.40 20.54
N ILE A 33 -26.25 8.65 19.23
CA ILE A 33 -27.55 8.70 18.54
C ILE A 33 -27.87 7.28 18.07
N THR A 34 -28.76 6.60 18.79
CA THR A 34 -29.33 5.32 18.37
C THR A 34 -30.60 5.58 17.58
N THR A 35 -30.56 5.43 16.25
CA THR A 35 -31.76 5.24 15.43
C THR A 35 -32.21 3.78 15.60
N GLY A 36 -33.38 3.61 16.21
CA GLY A 36 -33.91 2.33 16.64
C GLY A 36 -34.51 1.51 15.51
N CYS A 37 -34.23 0.21 15.55
CA CYS A 37 -35.14 -0.86 15.16
C CYS A 37 -34.99 -1.93 16.25
N ARG A 38 -36.09 -2.27 16.95
CA ARG A 38 -36.09 -3.29 18.01
C ARG A 38 -36.69 -4.59 17.46
N GLU A 39 -36.19 -5.71 17.97
CA GLU A 39 -36.40 -7.10 17.53
C GLU A 39 -37.86 -7.64 17.53
N GLN A 40 -38.88 -6.81 17.66
CA GLN A 40 -40.28 -7.26 17.76
C GLN A 40 -41.24 -6.67 16.71
N ASP A 41 -40.74 -5.87 15.76
CA ASP A 41 -41.58 -5.28 14.72
C ASP A 41 -41.69 -6.16 13.47
N LYS A 42 -42.91 -6.30 12.93
CA LYS A 42 -43.21 -7.10 11.74
C LYS A 42 -42.70 -6.41 10.47
N ARG A 43 -42.22 -7.23 9.52
CA ARG A 43 -41.51 -6.83 8.29
C ARG A 43 -42.25 -5.88 7.33
N SER A 44 -43.55 -5.62 7.51
CA SER A 44 -44.33 -4.73 6.63
C SER A 44 -44.12 -3.24 6.89
N ASP A 45 -43.60 -2.85 8.06
CA ASP A 45 -43.64 -1.45 8.50
C ASP A 45 -42.31 -0.70 8.30
N CYS A 46 -41.30 -1.36 7.71
CA CYS A 46 -39.99 -0.77 7.37
C CYS A 46 -39.87 -0.31 5.90
N LEU A 47 -40.94 -0.35 5.11
CA LEU A 47 -40.90 -0.11 3.66
C LEU A 47 -41.66 1.15 3.19
N SER A 48 -41.78 2.19 4.02
CA SER A 48 -42.44 3.45 3.63
C SER A 48 -41.54 4.70 3.56
N ASN A 49 -40.22 4.58 3.76
CA ASN A 49 -39.32 5.76 3.78
C ASN A 49 -38.17 5.72 2.77
N LEU A 50 -38.30 5.01 1.64
CA LEU A 50 -37.28 4.99 0.58
C LEU A 50 -37.82 5.41 -0.80
N GLN A 51 -38.88 6.24 -0.85
CA GLN A 51 -39.52 6.65 -2.12
C GLN A 51 -39.84 8.15 -2.20
N THR A 52 -38.99 9.03 -1.65
CA THR A 52 -39.14 10.47 -1.88
C THR A 52 -37.79 11.17 -2.05
N ALA A 53 -37.08 10.82 -3.12
CA ALA A 53 -35.97 11.62 -3.64
C ALA A 53 -35.86 11.43 -5.16
N ASN A 54 -36.92 11.75 -5.89
CA ASN A 54 -36.90 11.87 -7.35
C ASN A 54 -37.98 12.86 -7.79
N SER A 55 -37.63 14.15 -7.82
CA SER A 55 -38.40 15.19 -8.52
C SER A 55 -37.43 16.21 -9.10
N LEU A 56 -37.23 16.11 -10.41
CA LEU A 56 -36.55 17.06 -11.28
C LEU A 56 -37.52 18.23 -11.56
N THR A 57 -37.06 19.47 -11.41
CA THR A 57 -37.67 20.66 -12.01
C THR A 57 -36.60 21.49 -12.75
N PRO A 58 -36.91 22.07 -13.92
CA PRO A 58 -35.92 22.81 -14.71
C PRO A 58 -35.87 24.27 -14.25
N ALA A 59 -34.70 24.73 -13.84
CA ALA A 59 -34.44 26.14 -13.54
C ALA A 59 -33.99 26.89 -14.80
N ARG A 60 -34.55 28.10 -14.97
CA ARG A 60 -34.30 29.08 -16.03
C ARG A 60 -32.82 29.43 -16.17
N ASN A 61 -32.33 29.48 -17.40
CA ASN A 61 -31.07 30.12 -17.76
C ASN A 61 -31.21 31.64 -17.60
N ASP A 62 -30.48 32.21 -16.66
CA ASP A 62 -30.15 33.64 -16.66
C ASP A 62 -28.64 33.79 -16.89
N ARG A 63 -28.30 34.66 -17.82
CA ARG A 63 -26.97 34.84 -18.39
C ARG A 63 -26.31 35.99 -17.63
N SER A 64 -25.22 35.71 -16.92
CA SER A 64 -24.28 36.74 -16.45
C SER A 64 -22.84 36.24 -16.66
N GLU A 65 -22.08 37.03 -17.38
CA GLU A 65 -20.63 36.93 -17.59
C GLU A 65 -19.88 37.23 -16.29
N ASP A 66 -18.80 36.48 -16.02
CA ASP A 66 -17.54 36.88 -15.33
C ASP A 66 -16.69 35.61 -15.02
N PRO A 67 -15.41 35.72 -14.63
CA PRO A 67 -14.23 35.84 -15.48
C PRO A 67 -13.36 34.55 -15.45
N ALA A 68 -12.32 34.51 -16.28
CA ALA A 68 -11.38 33.38 -16.38
C ALA A 68 -10.80 32.98 -15.01
N GLU A 69 -11.22 31.81 -14.50
CA GLU A 69 -10.58 31.12 -13.39
C GLU A 69 -9.40 30.32 -13.96
N ASP A 70 -8.22 30.69 -13.48
CA ASP A 70 -6.94 30.07 -13.79
C ASP A 70 -7.02 28.57 -13.48
N SER A 71 -6.92 27.76 -14.53
CA SER A 71 -6.98 26.32 -14.39
C SER A 71 -5.56 25.83 -14.14
N ASP A 72 -5.24 25.63 -12.87
CA ASP A 72 -4.19 24.69 -12.45
C ASP A 72 -4.61 23.29 -12.94
N VAL A 73 -4.43 23.02 -14.23
CA VAL A 73 -4.50 21.68 -14.79
C VAL A 73 -3.26 20.96 -14.26
N GLU A 74 -3.40 20.30 -13.11
CA GLU A 74 -2.41 19.34 -12.66
C GLU A 74 -2.14 18.38 -13.82
N SER A 75 -0.89 18.37 -14.28
CA SER A 75 -0.48 17.56 -15.41
C SER A 75 -0.72 16.09 -15.06
N LEU A 76 -1.39 15.36 -15.94
CA LEU A 76 -1.57 13.91 -15.80
C LEU A 76 -0.22 13.16 -15.78
N ASP A 77 0.86 13.84 -16.21
CA ASP A 77 2.23 13.37 -16.18
C ASP A 77 2.76 13.23 -14.73
N ASP A 78 2.29 14.04 -13.78
CA ASP A 78 2.66 13.91 -12.36
C ASP A 78 2.01 12.71 -11.67
N LEU A 79 0.98 12.11 -12.28
CA LEU A 79 0.24 10.97 -11.73
C LEU A 79 0.80 9.61 -12.18
N VAL A 80 1.61 9.57 -13.24
CA VAL A 80 2.17 8.32 -13.78
C VAL A 80 3.69 8.34 -13.68
N PHE A 81 4.20 8.18 -12.45
CA PHE A 81 5.63 8.03 -12.22
C PHE A 81 6.13 6.66 -12.72
N ASN A 82 7.18 6.67 -13.54
CA ASN A 82 7.82 5.46 -14.06
C ASN A 82 9.28 5.35 -13.57
N TRP A 83 9.59 4.26 -12.86
CA TRP A 83 10.94 3.98 -12.35
C TRP A 83 12.01 3.85 -13.43
N ALA A 84 11.62 3.53 -14.67
CA ALA A 84 12.56 3.44 -15.78
C ALA A 84 13.17 4.80 -16.17
N ASP A 85 12.51 5.91 -15.81
CA ASP A 85 12.93 7.26 -16.19
C ASP A 85 14.07 7.79 -15.29
N ILE A 86 14.27 7.17 -14.12
CA ILE A 86 15.41 7.47 -13.26
C ILE A 86 16.60 6.63 -13.73
N GLU A 87 17.67 7.31 -14.14
CA GLU A 87 18.94 6.66 -14.47
C GLU A 87 19.66 6.18 -13.19
N PRO A 88 20.03 4.89 -13.09
CA PRO A 88 20.80 4.40 -11.94
C PRO A 88 22.19 5.02 -11.83
N SER A 89 22.59 5.44 -10.63
CA SER A 89 23.90 6.04 -10.35
C SER A 89 24.61 5.35 -9.18
N HIS A 90 25.95 5.47 -9.11
CA HIS A 90 26.74 4.98 -7.98
C HIS A 90 26.57 5.85 -6.72
N ASP A 91 26.05 7.06 -6.90
CA ASP A 91 25.66 7.98 -5.83
C ASP A 91 24.14 8.06 -5.73
N VAL A 92 23.64 8.44 -4.55
CA VAL A 92 22.20 8.66 -4.35
C VAL A 92 21.81 10.01 -4.94
N VAL A 93 21.29 10.00 -6.16
CA VAL A 93 20.75 11.19 -6.84
C VAL A 93 19.22 11.17 -6.70
N TYR A 94 18.68 12.15 -5.96
CA TYR A 94 17.25 12.26 -5.72
C TYR A 94 16.53 13.04 -6.82
N HIS A 95 15.42 12.47 -7.29
CA HIS A 95 14.48 13.07 -8.22
C HIS A 95 13.12 13.24 -7.54
N ASP A 96 12.40 14.31 -7.88
CA ASP A 96 10.99 14.44 -7.47
C ASP A 96 10.16 13.33 -8.09
N CYS A 97 9.33 12.68 -7.28
CA CYS A 97 8.42 11.64 -7.72
C CYS A 97 7.13 11.69 -6.89
N LEU A 98 5.99 11.35 -7.51
CA LEU A 98 4.70 11.24 -6.82
C LEU A 98 4.37 12.48 -5.96
N LYS A 99 4.72 13.68 -6.45
CA LYS A 99 4.54 15.03 -5.85
C LYS A 99 5.26 15.31 -4.53
N GLU A 100 5.31 14.37 -3.60
CA GLU A 100 5.78 14.59 -2.23
C GLU A 100 6.96 13.71 -1.82
N PHE A 101 7.39 12.83 -2.71
CA PHE A 101 8.48 11.91 -2.47
C PHE A 101 9.73 12.29 -3.28
N LYS A 102 10.87 11.83 -2.79
CA LYS A 102 12.14 11.85 -3.51
C LYS A 102 12.54 10.42 -3.83
N CYS A 103 12.69 10.11 -5.11
CA CYS A 103 13.06 8.79 -5.60
C CYS A 103 14.49 8.78 -6.12
N ALA A 104 15.18 7.65 -5.95
CA ALA A 104 16.53 7.45 -6.45
C ALA A 104 16.74 5.99 -6.87
N ARG A 105 17.71 5.76 -7.77
CA ARG A 105 18.18 4.41 -8.13
C ARG A 105 19.67 4.28 -7.89
N LEU A 106 20.04 3.51 -6.87
CA LEU A 106 21.43 3.34 -6.43
C LEU A 106 22.03 2.06 -7.00
N LEU A 107 23.09 2.19 -7.80
CA LEU A 107 23.89 1.08 -8.27
C LEU A 107 24.79 0.56 -7.16
N VAL A 108 24.64 -0.73 -6.87
CA VAL A 108 25.52 -1.46 -5.95
C VAL A 108 26.07 -2.70 -6.65
N PRO A 109 27.29 -3.16 -6.33
CA PRO A 109 27.86 -4.35 -6.93
C PRO A 109 27.03 -5.57 -6.58
N LEU A 110 26.84 -6.47 -7.54
CA LEU A 110 26.12 -7.72 -7.35
C LEU A 110 26.89 -8.67 -6.42
N ASP A 111 28.21 -8.76 -6.62
CA ASP A 111 29.14 -9.52 -5.77
C ASP A 111 30.15 -8.61 -5.10
N TRP A 112 30.00 -8.39 -3.79
CA TRP A 112 30.95 -7.59 -3.00
C TRP A 112 32.31 -8.25 -2.80
N ARG A 113 32.43 -9.57 -3.01
CA ARG A 113 33.66 -10.33 -2.79
C ARG A 113 34.54 -10.35 -4.03
N ASN A 114 33.97 -10.09 -5.20
CA ASN A 114 34.68 -10.08 -6.47
C ASN A 114 34.65 -8.67 -7.09
N LYS A 115 35.70 -7.89 -6.83
CA LYS A 115 35.83 -6.54 -7.39
C LYS A 115 35.94 -6.50 -8.91
N SER A 116 36.29 -7.61 -9.55
CA SER A 116 36.37 -7.70 -11.02
C SER A 116 35.02 -8.01 -11.66
N ASP A 117 33.99 -8.32 -10.87
CA ASP A 117 32.64 -8.52 -11.37
C ASP A 117 31.98 -7.17 -11.66
N ALA A 118 31.72 -6.89 -12.93
CA ALA A 118 31.08 -5.65 -13.37
C ALA A 118 29.55 -5.64 -13.19
N ARG A 119 28.94 -6.75 -12.73
CA ARG A 119 27.49 -6.84 -12.57
C ARG A 119 27.04 -6.00 -11.39
N THR A 120 25.98 -5.23 -11.61
CA THR A 120 25.37 -4.35 -10.61
C THR A 120 23.88 -4.65 -10.43
N THR A 121 23.33 -4.12 -9.35
CA THR A 121 21.88 -4.05 -9.13
C THR A 121 21.52 -2.62 -8.78
N ALA A 122 20.45 -2.11 -9.39
CA ALA A 122 19.93 -0.77 -9.16
C ALA A 122 18.83 -0.85 -8.10
N ILE A 123 19.19 -0.48 -6.87
CA ILE A 123 18.31 -0.42 -5.71
C ILE A 123 17.34 0.75 -5.88
N ALA A 124 16.04 0.47 -5.87
CA ALA A 124 15.02 1.51 -5.83
C ALA A 124 14.87 2.07 -4.41
N ILE A 125 14.87 3.40 -4.30
CA ILE A 125 14.78 4.12 -3.04
C ILE A 125 13.67 5.16 -3.18
N MET A 126 12.75 5.21 -2.22
CA MET A 126 11.73 6.25 -2.08
C MET A 126 11.85 6.87 -0.70
N THR A 127 11.94 8.20 -0.66
CA THR A 127 12.10 8.97 0.56
C THR A 127 10.92 9.91 0.72
N LEU A 128 10.26 9.87 1.87
CA LEU A 128 9.39 10.93 2.35
C LEU A 128 10.27 11.96 3.08
N PRO A 129 10.44 13.18 2.55
CA PRO A 129 11.27 14.19 3.21
C PRO A 129 10.77 14.53 4.61
N ALA A 130 11.68 15.01 5.46
CA ALA A 130 11.30 15.60 6.74
C ALA A 130 10.45 16.86 6.52
N LYS A 131 9.61 17.20 7.51
CA LYS A 131 8.79 18.42 7.49
C LYS A 131 9.59 19.73 7.64
N VAL A 132 10.90 19.62 7.84
CA VAL A 132 11.84 20.74 7.94
C VAL A 132 12.98 20.52 6.95
N PRO A 133 13.60 21.60 6.45
CA PRO A 133 14.78 21.48 5.60
C PRO A 133 15.92 20.70 6.27
N ALA A 134 16.78 20.06 5.47
CA ALA A 134 17.91 19.27 5.97
C ALA A 134 18.95 20.10 6.76
N ASN A 135 18.98 21.42 6.61
CA ASN A 135 19.86 22.33 7.35
C ASN A 135 19.22 22.89 8.64
N ASP A 136 17.96 22.53 8.93
CA ASP A 136 17.27 22.95 10.15
C ASP A 136 17.81 22.18 11.36
N THR A 137 17.97 22.84 12.51
CA THR A 137 18.47 22.22 13.74
C THR A 137 17.53 21.15 14.30
N ARG A 138 16.26 21.14 13.87
CA ARG A 138 15.25 20.15 14.24
C ARG A 138 15.26 18.94 13.32
N PHE A 139 16.01 18.97 12.21
CA PHE A 139 16.22 17.79 11.37
C PHE A 139 17.00 16.75 12.17
N ALA A 140 16.33 15.64 12.48
CA ALA A 140 16.85 14.60 13.36
C ALA A 140 17.46 13.42 12.59
N GLY A 141 17.48 13.49 11.26
CA GLY A 141 18.10 12.50 10.37
C GLY A 141 17.10 11.59 9.66
N SER A 142 17.65 10.58 8.99
CA SER A 142 16.93 9.63 8.14
C SER A 142 16.63 8.33 8.88
N VAL A 143 15.40 7.82 8.73
CA VAL A 143 14.99 6.51 9.25
C VAL A 143 14.77 5.56 8.09
N LEU A 144 15.66 4.55 7.99
CA LEU A 144 15.56 3.51 6.97
C LEU A 144 14.57 2.45 7.41
N VAL A 145 13.62 2.13 6.55
CA VAL A 145 12.55 1.16 6.83
C VAL A 145 12.66 -0.06 5.90
N ASN A 146 12.43 -1.22 6.49
CA ASN A 146 12.32 -2.50 5.77
C ASN A 146 11.10 -3.23 6.36
N PRO A 147 9.97 -3.31 5.63
CA PRO A 147 8.71 -3.82 6.18
C PRO A 147 8.76 -5.31 6.57
N GLY A 148 9.65 -6.10 5.94
CA GLY A 148 9.85 -7.51 6.27
C GLY A 148 9.51 -8.43 5.10
N GLY A 149 8.83 -9.54 5.38
CA GLY A 149 8.56 -10.62 4.41
C GLY A 149 9.46 -11.85 4.62
N PRO A 150 10.57 -12.05 3.89
CA PRO A 150 11.25 -11.21 2.89
C PRO A 150 10.51 -11.09 1.55
N GLY A 151 10.80 -10.03 0.80
CA GLY A 151 10.22 -9.81 -0.54
C GLY A 151 9.12 -8.76 -0.58
N GLU A 152 8.78 -8.14 0.55
CA GLU A 152 7.95 -6.94 0.59
C GLU A 152 8.76 -5.72 0.13
N SER A 153 8.09 -4.79 -0.55
CA SER A 153 8.72 -3.57 -1.08
C SER A 153 8.79 -2.49 -0.01
N GLY A 154 10.01 -2.00 0.28
CA GLY A 154 10.20 -0.85 1.14
C GLY A 154 9.77 0.45 0.46
N VAL A 155 9.80 0.51 -0.88
CA VAL A 155 9.25 1.61 -1.67
C VAL A 155 7.73 1.69 -1.53
N GLU A 156 7.02 0.58 -1.65
CA GLU A 156 5.56 0.56 -1.46
C GLU A 156 5.18 0.92 -0.02
N PHE A 157 5.93 0.42 0.97
CA PHE A 157 5.77 0.86 2.36
C PHE A 157 5.98 2.37 2.51
N ALA A 158 7.01 2.94 1.86
CA ALA A 158 7.24 4.39 1.92
C ALA A 158 6.06 5.17 1.30
N ARG A 159 5.54 4.71 0.16
CA ARG A 159 4.38 5.32 -0.50
C ARG A 159 3.14 5.29 0.40
N ASP A 160 2.86 4.15 1.01
CA ASP A 160 1.56 3.90 1.65
C ASP A 160 1.55 4.27 3.14
N ASP A 161 2.66 4.04 3.86
CA ASP A 161 2.71 4.11 5.33
C ASP A 161 3.67 5.16 5.90
N ALA A 162 4.60 5.73 5.12
CA ALA A 162 5.63 6.63 5.65
C ALA A 162 5.05 7.85 6.38
N LYS A 163 3.94 8.43 5.91
CA LYS A 163 3.32 9.60 6.57
C LYS A 163 2.81 9.26 7.95
N SER A 164 2.12 8.13 8.07
CA SER A 164 1.60 7.61 9.33
C SER A 164 2.76 7.32 10.28
N PHE A 165 3.82 6.69 9.78
CA PHE A 165 5.02 6.40 10.54
C PHE A 165 5.77 7.66 10.98
N GLN A 166 5.99 8.63 10.09
CA GLN A 166 6.62 9.92 10.38
C GLN A 166 5.84 10.67 11.47
N LYS A 167 4.50 10.65 11.43
CA LYS A 167 3.66 11.26 12.47
C LYS A 167 3.86 10.63 13.85
N MET A 168 4.23 9.35 13.93
CA MET A 168 4.48 8.67 15.21
C MET A 168 5.86 9.01 15.79
N ILE A 169 6.88 9.18 14.93
CA ILE A 169 8.27 9.37 15.39
C ILE A 169 8.67 10.83 15.49
N ASP A 170 8.04 11.73 14.73
CA ASP A 170 8.25 13.17 14.83
C ASP A 170 7.85 13.69 16.21
N VAL A 171 8.64 14.64 16.71
CA VAL A 171 8.31 15.43 17.89
C VAL A 171 8.07 16.87 17.41
N PRO A 172 6.81 17.33 17.31
CA PRO A 172 6.48 18.64 16.77
C PRO A 172 7.29 19.76 17.42
N GLY A 173 7.99 20.55 16.59
CA GLY A 173 8.82 21.66 17.05
C GLY A 173 10.21 21.28 17.57
N HIS A 174 10.54 19.99 17.63
CA HIS A 174 11.81 19.51 18.21
C HIS A 174 12.60 18.57 17.31
N ARG A 175 11.98 17.50 16.79
CA ARG A 175 12.66 16.47 15.99
C ARG A 175 11.78 16.07 14.82
N HIS A 176 12.34 16.17 13.62
CA HIS A 176 11.69 15.79 12.38
C HIS A 176 12.57 14.84 11.61
N TYR A 177 11.99 13.73 11.16
CA TYR A 177 12.72 12.68 10.45
C TYR A 177 12.24 12.59 9.01
N GLU A 178 13.16 12.25 8.12
CA GLU A 178 12.78 11.74 6.80
C GLU A 178 12.69 10.21 6.86
N ILE A 179 11.78 9.63 6.08
CA ILE A 179 11.56 8.19 6.05
C ILE A 179 12.06 7.66 4.72
N VAL A 180 13.00 6.71 4.76
CA VAL A 180 13.65 6.15 3.57
C VAL A 180 13.26 4.69 3.44
N GLY A 181 12.39 4.39 2.48
CA GLY A 181 12.09 3.03 2.06
C GLY A 181 12.98 2.61 0.89
N PHE A 182 13.48 1.39 0.91
CA PHE A 182 14.25 0.84 -0.20
C PHE A 182 13.81 -0.58 -0.50
N ASP A 183 13.89 -0.97 -1.77
CA ASP A 183 13.60 -2.33 -2.19
C ASP A 183 14.87 -3.17 -2.17
N PRO A 184 14.92 -4.25 -1.37
CA PRO A 184 16.06 -5.15 -1.37
C PRO A 184 16.33 -5.75 -2.77
N ARG A 185 17.50 -6.36 -2.94
CA ARG A 185 17.92 -6.98 -4.20
C ARG A 185 16.90 -8.01 -4.67
N GLY A 186 16.41 -7.85 -5.90
CA GLY A 186 15.45 -8.77 -6.50
C GLY A 186 14.00 -8.57 -6.06
N THR A 187 13.69 -7.48 -5.35
CA THR A 187 12.36 -7.17 -4.81
C THR A 187 11.81 -5.88 -5.41
N GLY A 188 10.49 -5.77 -5.53
CA GLY A 188 9.80 -4.53 -5.92
C GLY A 188 10.31 -3.93 -7.23
N PHE A 189 10.68 -2.66 -7.16
CA PHE A 189 11.20 -1.86 -8.28
C PHE A 189 12.72 -1.97 -8.45
N THR A 190 13.42 -2.68 -7.57
CA THR A 190 14.85 -2.96 -7.71
C THR A 190 15.11 -3.89 -8.89
N THR A 191 16.12 -3.56 -9.69
CA THR A 191 16.48 -4.31 -10.90
C THR A 191 17.89 -4.91 -10.80
N PRO A 192 18.10 -6.14 -11.31
CA PRO A 192 17.09 -7.06 -11.86
C PRO A 192 16.18 -7.65 -10.78
N ALA A 193 14.91 -7.89 -11.13
CA ALA A 193 13.95 -8.56 -10.26
C ALA A 193 14.26 -10.05 -10.13
N SER A 194 13.94 -10.64 -8.96
CA SER A 194 14.05 -12.09 -8.78
C SER A 194 12.92 -12.80 -9.56
N ASN A 195 13.29 -13.77 -10.40
CA ASN A 195 12.31 -14.55 -11.16
C ASN A 195 12.55 -16.05 -11.03
N CYS A 196 11.65 -16.71 -10.31
CA CYS A 196 11.67 -18.17 -10.12
C CYS A 196 10.67 -18.91 -11.02
N PHE A 197 9.81 -18.20 -11.73
CA PHE A 197 8.73 -18.80 -12.53
C PHE A 197 8.97 -18.56 -14.02
N PRO A 198 8.74 -19.57 -14.87
CA PRO A 198 8.92 -19.43 -16.31
C PRO A 198 7.96 -18.41 -16.92
N ASP A 199 6.76 -18.27 -16.34
CA ASP A 199 5.76 -17.29 -16.77
C ASP A 199 4.87 -16.85 -15.60
N SER A 200 4.01 -15.87 -15.87
CA SER A 200 3.07 -15.31 -14.90
C SER A 200 1.95 -16.27 -14.50
N ARG A 201 1.54 -17.21 -15.36
CA ARG A 201 0.50 -18.18 -15.02
C ARG A 201 0.97 -19.10 -13.90
N GLN A 202 2.18 -19.65 -14.02
CA GLN A 202 2.75 -20.52 -12.99
C GLN A 202 2.95 -19.77 -11.67
N ARG A 203 3.40 -18.50 -11.73
CA ARG A 203 3.50 -17.64 -10.55
C ARG A 203 2.14 -17.40 -9.90
N ASN A 204 1.12 -17.07 -10.69
CA ASN A 204 -0.21 -16.77 -10.19
C ASN A 204 -0.88 -18.02 -9.59
N MET A 205 -0.72 -19.19 -10.22
CA MET A 205 -1.18 -20.46 -9.66
C MET A 205 -0.50 -20.75 -8.32
N TRP A 206 0.82 -20.57 -8.23
CA TRP A 206 1.55 -20.71 -6.97
C TRP A 206 1.06 -19.73 -5.89
N THR A 207 0.80 -18.47 -6.24
CA THR A 207 0.23 -17.49 -5.31
C THR A 207 -1.16 -17.90 -4.83
N VAL A 208 -2.00 -18.45 -5.71
CA VAL A 208 -3.32 -19.00 -5.34
C VAL A 208 -3.18 -20.16 -4.36
N GLU A 209 -2.27 -21.10 -4.63
CA GLU A 209 -2.00 -22.23 -3.74
C GLU A 209 -1.52 -21.75 -2.35
N LEU A 210 -0.61 -20.78 -2.30
CA LEU A 210 -0.12 -20.20 -1.04
C LEU A 210 -1.23 -19.50 -0.24
N ARG A 211 -2.14 -18.78 -0.91
CA ARG A 211 -3.30 -18.16 -0.23
C ARG A 211 -4.23 -19.20 0.39
N GLY A 212 -4.30 -20.40 -0.21
CA GLY A 212 -5.03 -21.54 0.35
C GLY A 212 -4.32 -22.23 1.52
N ALA A 213 -2.99 -22.07 1.64
CA ALA A 213 -2.17 -22.75 2.65
C ALA A 213 -1.87 -21.92 3.92
N GLY A 214 -2.36 -20.67 4.00
CA GLY A 214 -2.07 -19.72 5.09
C GLY A 214 -3.01 -19.76 6.30
N GLY A 215 -2.64 -19.04 7.37
CA GLY A 215 -3.50 -18.87 8.56
C GLY A 215 -4.78 -18.09 8.26
N TYR A 216 -5.85 -18.34 9.04
CA TYR A 216 -7.21 -17.83 8.83
C TYR A 216 -7.31 -16.32 8.51
N SER A 217 -6.46 -15.50 9.14
CA SER A 217 -6.46 -14.04 9.03
C SER A 217 -5.51 -13.46 7.97
N GLY A 218 -4.72 -14.28 7.26
CA GLY A 218 -3.76 -13.80 6.26
C GLY A 218 -2.50 -13.11 6.83
N ILE A 219 -2.35 -13.04 8.16
CA ILE A 219 -1.15 -12.47 8.79
C ILE A 219 -0.02 -13.50 8.70
N GLY A 220 0.92 -13.31 7.76
CA GLY A 220 2.15 -14.10 7.74
C GLY A 220 2.97 -14.18 6.44
N HIS A 221 2.48 -13.69 5.29
CA HIS A 221 3.17 -13.93 4.01
C HIS A 221 3.26 -12.73 3.05
N GLY A 222 3.22 -11.48 3.55
CA GLY A 222 3.40 -10.29 2.71
C GLY A 222 2.36 -10.11 1.60
N PHE A 223 1.17 -10.65 1.80
CA PHE A 223 0.00 -10.35 0.98
C PHE A 223 -0.92 -9.43 1.78
N PRO A 224 -1.38 -8.30 1.19
CA PRO A 224 -2.36 -7.46 1.85
C PRO A 224 -3.65 -8.24 2.05
N SER A 225 -4.04 -8.40 3.32
CA SER A 225 -5.40 -8.65 3.85
C SER A 225 -6.24 -9.82 3.35
N GLU A 226 -5.78 -10.67 2.43
CA GLU A 226 -6.58 -11.79 1.90
C GLU A 226 -6.10 -13.16 2.41
N GLY A 227 -6.59 -13.55 3.59
CA GLY A 227 -6.48 -14.93 4.09
C GLY A 227 -7.32 -15.93 3.28
N PRO A 228 -7.20 -17.25 3.57
CA PRO A 228 -7.91 -18.30 2.86
C PRO A 228 -9.43 -18.13 2.87
N MET A 229 -10.00 -17.49 3.90
CA MET A 229 -11.44 -17.19 3.97
C MET A 229 -11.88 -16.09 3.00
N ALA A 230 -11.10 -15.00 2.89
CA ALA A 230 -11.38 -13.94 1.93
C ALA A 230 -11.29 -14.49 0.50
N TYR A 231 -10.28 -15.33 0.24
CA TYR A 231 -10.10 -16.01 -1.02
C TYR A 231 -11.26 -16.98 -1.35
N ALA A 232 -11.65 -17.85 -0.41
CA ALA A 232 -12.78 -18.76 -0.59
C ALA A 232 -14.11 -18.01 -0.82
N LEU A 233 -14.33 -16.90 -0.11
CA LEU A 233 -15.50 -16.04 -0.33
C LEU A 233 -15.48 -15.40 -1.73
N ALA A 234 -14.33 -14.90 -2.19
CA ALA A 234 -14.19 -14.34 -3.53
C ALA A 234 -14.47 -15.39 -4.62
N MET A 235 -13.94 -16.60 -4.48
CA MET A 235 -14.23 -17.72 -5.39
C MET A 235 -15.71 -18.08 -5.41
N ASN A 236 -16.33 -18.22 -4.23
CA ASN A 236 -17.76 -18.52 -4.13
C ASN A 236 -18.63 -17.43 -4.77
N LYS A 237 -18.29 -16.15 -4.56
CA LYS A 237 -18.98 -15.03 -5.21
C LYS A 237 -18.85 -15.09 -6.73
N ALA A 238 -17.66 -15.38 -7.26
CA ALA A 238 -17.43 -15.51 -8.69
C ALA A 238 -18.23 -16.68 -9.30
N LEU A 239 -18.26 -17.84 -8.63
CA LEU A 239 -19.05 -19.00 -9.07
C LEU A 239 -20.55 -18.70 -9.09
N ILE A 240 -21.07 -18.07 -8.04
CA ILE A 240 -22.49 -17.71 -7.94
C ILE A 240 -22.87 -16.66 -9.00
N SER A 241 -22.02 -15.66 -9.24
CA SER A 241 -22.25 -14.65 -10.27
C SER A 241 -22.29 -15.25 -11.67
N ASN A 242 -21.34 -16.15 -12.00
CA ASN A 242 -21.30 -16.80 -13.30
C ASN A 242 -22.48 -17.76 -13.51
N ALA A 243 -22.88 -18.50 -12.46
CA ALA A 243 -24.08 -19.34 -12.49
C ALA A 243 -25.36 -18.52 -12.71
N SER A 244 -25.46 -17.34 -12.08
CA SER A 244 -26.58 -16.41 -12.29
C SER A 244 -26.62 -15.91 -13.74
N GLN A 245 -25.49 -15.53 -14.31
CA GLN A 245 -25.42 -15.01 -15.69
C GLN A 245 -25.74 -16.09 -16.73
N THR A 246 -25.26 -17.33 -16.49
CA THR A 246 -25.59 -18.49 -17.34
C THR A 246 -27.08 -18.80 -17.29
N ARG A 247 -27.71 -18.71 -16.10
CA ARG A 247 -29.16 -18.89 -15.96
C ARG A 247 -29.95 -17.82 -16.71
N SER A 248 -29.53 -16.55 -16.65
CA SER A 248 -30.17 -15.47 -17.39
C SER A 248 -30.11 -15.67 -18.92
N ASN A 249 -29.01 -16.23 -19.43
CA ASN A 249 -28.83 -16.49 -20.86
C ASN A 249 -29.58 -17.73 -21.38
N LEU A 250 -30.01 -18.65 -20.50
CA LEU A 250 -30.74 -19.87 -20.87
C LEU A 250 -32.27 -19.72 -20.81
N VAL A 251 -32.77 -18.64 -20.19
CA VAL A 251 -34.20 -18.36 -20.03
C VAL A 251 -34.65 -17.20 -20.93
N GLY A 252 -33.77 -16.70 -21.80
CA GLY A 252 -34.03 -15.66 -22.80
C GLY A 252 -34.22 -16.22 -24.21
#